data_AF-A0A537YJI5-F1
#
_entry.id   AF-A0A537YJI5-F1
#
_cell.length_a   1.000
_cell.length_b   1.000
_cell.length_c   1.000
_cell.angle_alpha   90.00
_cell.angle_beta   90.00
_cell.angle_gamma   90.00
#
_symmetry.space_group_name_H-M   'P 1'
#
loop_
_entity.id
_entity.type
_entity.pdbx_description
1 polymer ?
#
loop_
_entity_poly.entity_id
_entity_poly.type
_entity_poly.pdbx_seq_one_letter_code
_entity_poly.pdbx_strand_id
1 'polypeptide(L)'
;MYQQANRLLRGGFIKEKEAPGGRRKRILSLTPKGRRAVTGWLASPASFPEFRNESLAKVFFAAHGDLEKIRAMLLDQRDHHVSQLAEYEGIRKLLELADNPEVPYELMTLRLGIAVEQTCIAWADEVLKDLDRKIRSGRDSGRERRGGSARK
;
A
#
# COMPACT_ATOMS: atom_id res chain seq x y z
N MET A 1 -4.66 1.23 18.92
CA MET A 1 -5.07 -0.18 19.14
C MET A 1 -5.98 -0.38 20.37
N TYR A 2 -5.67 0.20 21.54
CA TYR A 2 -6.45 -0.02 22.78
C TYR A 2 -7.93 0.45 22.75
N GLN A 3 -8.27 1.49 21.99
CA GLN A 3 -9.65 2.02 21.99
C GLN A 3 -10.68 1.07 21.37
N GLN A 4 -10.32 0.38 20.28
CA GLN A 4 -11.23 -0.57 19.63
C GLN A 4 -11.42 -1.83 20.48
N ALA A 5 -10.34 -2.35 21.09
CA ALA A 5 -10.43 -3.44 22.04
C ALA A 5 -11.34 -3.08 23.23
N ASN A 6 -11.20 -1.89 23.82
CA ASN A 6 -12.06 -1.42 24.91
C ASN A 6 -13.53 -1.29 24.49
N ARG A 7 -13.80 -0.89 23.23
CA ARG A 7 -15.17 -0.85 22.69
C ARG A 7 -15.76 -2.27 22.55
N LEU A 8 -14.98 -3.22 22.04
CA LEU A 8 -15.42 -4.61 21.89
C LEU A 8 -15.62 -5.31 23.24
N LEU A 9 -14.80 -4.99 24.25
CA LEU A 9 -14.97 -5.44 25.64
C LEU A 9 -16.27 -4.90 26.22
N ARG A 10 -16.48 -3.56 26.18
CA ARG A 10 -17.73 -2.94 26.65
C ARG A 10 -18.96 -3.46 25.91
N GLY A 11 -18.84 -3.78 24.63
CA GLY A 11 -19.90 -4.37 23.82
C GLY A 11 -20.14 -5.86 24.08
N GLY A 12 -19.32 -6.53 24.90
CA GLY A 12 -19.43 -7.96 25.21
C GLY A 12 -19.05 -8.89 24.06
N PHE A 13 -18.33 -8.40 23.04
CA PHE A 13 -17.89 -9.20 21.89
C PHE A 13 -16.59 -9.97 22.18
N ILE A 14 -15.75 -9.42 23.05
CA ILE A 14 -14.54 -10.07 23.55
C ILE A 14 -14.54 -10.08 25.08
N LYS A 15 -13.75 -10.98 25.66
CA LYS A 15 -13.47 -11.04 27.10
C LYS A 15 -11.97 -11.04 27.32
N GLU A 16 -11.56 -10.50 28.46
CA GLU A 16 -10.17 -10.42 28.89
C GLU A 16 -9.89 -11.45 30.00
N LYS A 17 -8.72 -12.09 29.95
CA LYS A 17 -8.16 -12.87 31.05
C LYS A 17 -6.74 -12.40 31.33
N GLU A 18 -6.34 -12.40 32.61
CA GLU A 18 -4.94 -12.18 32.98
C GLU A 18 -4.08 -13.39 32.56
N ALA A 19 -2.93 -13.12 31.95
CA ALA A 19 -1.97 -14.17 31.63
C ALA A 19 -1.28 -14.66 32.92
N PRO A 20 -1.09 -15.98 33.11
CA PRO A 20 -0.26 -16.49 34.21
C PRO A 20 1.18 -16.00 34.05
N GLY A 21 1.81 -15.54 35.14
CA GLY A 21 3.27 -15.28 35.15
C GLY A 21 3.72 -13.82 35.25
N GLY A 22 2.92 -12.91 35.81
CA GLY A 22 3.47 -11.65 36.34
C GLY A 22 4.09 -10.72 35.29
N ARG A 23 3.30 -10.33 34.29
CA ARG A 23 3.46 -9.07 33.54
C ARG A 23 2.08 -8.70 33.00
N ARG A 24 1.79 -7.41 32.78
CA ARG A 24 0.50 -6.84 32.29
C ARG A 24 0.04 -7.35 30.90
N LYS A 25 0.18 -8.63 30.59
CA LYS A 25 -0.22 -9.25 29.34
C LYS A 25 -1.68 -9.69 29.48
N ARG A 26 -2.52 -9.07 28.67
CA ARG A 26 -3.96 -9.30 28.63
C ARG A 26 -4.25 -10.27 27.49
N ILE A 27 -4.92 -11.38 27.78
CA ILE A 27 -5.36 -12.31 26.74
C ILE A 27 -6.80 -11.98 26.40
N LEU A 28 -7.02 -11.55 25.15
CA LEU A 28 -8.36 -11.28 24.62
C LEU A 28 -8.88 -12.51 23.88
N SER A 29 -10.14 -12.85 24.10
CA SER A 29 -10.80 -13.97 23.40
C SER A 29 -12.21 -13.60 23.00
N LEU A 30 -12.68 -14.11 21.86
CA LEU A 30 -14.07 -13.92 21.42
C LEU A 30 -15.06 -14.57 22.40
N THR A 31 -16.13 -13.84 22.72
CA THR A 31 -17.31 -14.42 23.37
C THR A 31 -18.18 -15.15 22.33
N PRO A 32 -19.21 -15.92 22.74
CA PRO A 32 -20.19 -16.44 21.80
C PRO A 32 -20.89 -15.34 20.97
N LYS A 33 -21.13 -14.17 21.58
CA LYS A 33 -21.65 -12.99 20.89
C LYS A 33 -20.64 -12.49 19.84
N GLY A 34 -19.36 -12.43 20.19
CA GLY A 34 -18.26 -12.11 19.26
C GLY A 34 -18.20 -13.05 18.07
N ARG A 35 -18.25 -14.37 18.30
CA ARG A 35 -18.24 -15.37 17.22
C ARG A 35 -19.42 -15.19 16.27
N ARG A 36 -20.64 -15.02 16.79
CA ARG A 36 -21.82 -14.74 15.95
C ARG A 36 -21.67 -13.46 15.14
N ALA A 37 -21.07 -12.42 15.72
CA ALA A 37 -20.80 -11.17 15.00
C ALA A 37 -19.83 -11.39 13.82
N VAL A 38 -18.74 -12.15 14.02
CA VAL A 38 -17.81 -12.51 12.95
C VAL A 38 -18.49 -13.34 11.88
N THR A 39 -19.25 -14.38 12.24
CA THR A 39 -20.00 -15.21 11.28
C THR A 39 -21.00 -14.39 10.48
N GLY A 40 -21.74 -13.48 11.12
CA GLY A 40 -22.68 -12.59 10.43
C GLY A 40 -21.98 -11.63 9.47
N TRP A 41 -20.82 -11.11 9.88
CA TRP A 41 -19.99 -10.26 9.01
C TRP A 41 -19.44 -11.01 7.80
N LEU A 42 -18.94 -12.25 7.99
CA LEU A 42 -18.46 -13.10 6.89
C LEU A 42 -19.55 -13.42 5.85
N ALA A 43 -20.82 -13.47 6.26
CA ALA A 43 -21.96 -13.71 5.38
C ALA A 43 -22.50 -12.44 4.71
N SER A 44 -22.02 -11.26 5.12
CA SER A 44 -22.47 -9.98 4.57
C SER A 44 -21.70 -9.64 3.29
N PRO A 45 -22.32 -8.94 2.31
CA PRO A 45 -21.61 -8.46 1.13
C PRO A 45 -20.40 -7.58 1.50
N ALA A 46 -19.30 -7.74 0.79
CA ALA A 46 -18.16 -6.85 0.89
C ALA A 46 -18.47 -5.52 0.19
N SER A 47 -18.05 -4.40 0.78
CA SER A 47 -18.09 -3.10 0.12
C SER A 47 -17.01 -3.02 -0.96
N PHE A 48 -17.25 -2.24 -2.01
CA PHE A 48 -16.22 -1.94 -3.00
C PHE A 48 -15.09 -1.11 -2.36
N PRO A 49 -13.82 -1.46 -2.61
CA PRO A 49 -12.70 -0.67 -2.11
C PRO A 49 -12.58 0.65 -2.88
N GLU A 50 -12.30 1.75 -2.17
CA GLU A 50 -11.89 3.01 -2.79
C GLU A 50 -10.37 3.03 -2.98
N PHE A 51 -9.91 3.23 -4.22
CA PHE A 51 -8.50 3.44 -4.50
C PHE A 51 -8.18 4.94 -4.58
N ARG A 52 -7.47 5.46 -3.57
CA ARG A 52 -7.04 6.87 -3.52
C ARG A 52 -5.53 6.95 -3.64
N ASN A 53 -5.05 7.50 -4.74
CA ASN A 53 -3.61 7.64 -5.02
C ASN A 53 -3.30 9.08 -5.48
N GLU A 54 -2.60 9.83 -4.64
CA GLU A 54 -2.23 11.23 -4.91
C GLU A 54 -1.19 11.36 -6.02
N SER A 55 -0.33 10.36 -6.20
CA SER A 55 0.69 10.35 -7.26
C SER A 55 0.04 10.37 -8.65
N LEU A 56 -1.07 9.66 -8.84
CA LEU A 56 -1.85 9.72 -10.08
C LEU A 56 -2.38 11.13 -10.35
N ALA A 57 -2.95 11.78 -9.32
CA ALA A 57 -3.44 13.15 -9.45
C ALA A 57 -2.31 14.13 -9.81
N LYS A 58 -1.13 13.99 -9.20
CA LYS A 58 0.04 14.84 -9.51
C LYS A 58 0.56 14.61 -10.92
N VAL A 59 0.60 13.36 -11.40
CA VAL A 59 0.97 13.04 -12.79
C VAL A 59 -0.03 13.63 -13.77
N PHE A 60 -1.34 13.57 -13.47
CA PHE A 60 -2.38 14.16 -14.32
C PHE A 60 -2.18 15.67 -14.56
N PHE A 61 -1.78 16.41 -13.51
CA PHE A 61 -1.52 17.85 -13.60
C PHE A 61 -0.07 18.21 -13.92
N ALA A 62 0.78 17.25 -14.28
CA ALA A 62 2.23 17.46 -14.43
C ALA A 62 2.60 18.53 -15.47
N ALA A 63 1.75 18.75 -16.48
CA ALA A 63 1.96 19.78 -17.51
C ALA A 63 1.99 21.22 -16.95
N HIS A 64 1.43 21.44 -15.75
CA HIS A 64 1.40 22.73 -15.09
C HIS A 64 2.51 22.91 -14.04
N GLY A 65 3.39 21.92 -13.88
CA GLY A 65 4.41 21.88 -12.84
C GLY A 65 5.82 21.65 -13.37
N ASP A 66 6.73 21.40 -12.43
CA ASP A 66 8.11 21.03 -12.70
C ASP A 66 8.22 19.51 -12.89
N LEU A 67 8.46 19.08 -14.13
CA LEU A 67 8.55 17.66 -14.48
C LEU A 67 9.68 16.93 -13.75
N GLU A 68 10.78 17.61 -13.42
CA GLU A 68 11.89 16.99 -12.67
C GLU A 68 11.46 16.67 -11.23
N LYS A 69 10.64 17.53 -10.61
CA LYS A 69 10.07 17.27 -9.29
C LYS A 69 9.03 16.16 -9.30
N ILE A 70 8.18 16.10 -10.32
CA ILE A 70 7.22 14.99 -10.48
C ILE A 70 7.95 13.67 -10.67
N ARG A 71 9.01 13.67 -11.48
CA ARG A 71 9.87 12.51 -11.69
C ARG A 71 10.52 12.05 -10.38
N ALA A 72 11.11 12.95 -9.61
CA ALA A 72 11.74 12.62 -8.33
C ALA A 72 10.73 11.99 -7.34
N MET A 73 9.56 12.61 -7.17
CA MET A 73 8.48 12.06 -6.35
C MET A 73 8.06 10.64 -6.81
N LEU A 74 7.98 10.42 -8.12
CA LEU A 74 7.56 9.12 -8.65
C LEU A 74 8.63 8.03 -8.45
N LEU A 75 9.92 8.39 -8.47
CA LEU A 75 11.01 7.49 -8.06
C LEU A 75 10.88 7.10 -6.59
N ASP A 76 10.66 8.07 -5.70
CA ASP A 76 10.48 7.77 -4.27
C ASP A 76 9.28 6.84 -4.03
N GLN A 77 8.18 7.06 -4.75
CA GLN A 77 6.99 6.19 -4.70
C GLN A 77 7.28 4.79 -5.23
N ARG A 78 8.00 4.68 -6.35
CA ARG A 78 8.43 3.38 -6.89
C ARG A 78 9.28 2.62 -5.88
N ASP A 79 10.26 3.27 -5.26
CA ASP A 79 11.16 2.65 -4.30
C ASP A 79 10.41 2.20 -3.03
N HIS A 80 9.40 2.95 -2.61
CA HIS A 80 8.48 2.51 -1.56
C HIS A 80 7.76 1.21 -1.93
N HIS A 81 7.15 1.13 -3.11
CA HIS A 81 6.47 -0.08 -3.58
C HIS A 81 7.41 -1.27 -3.73
N VAL A 82 8.67 -1.06 -4.16
CA VAL A 82 9.70 -2.11 -4.21
C VAL A 82 9.99 -2.65 -2.80
N SER A 83 10.11 -1.76 -1.81
CA SER A 83 10.32 -2.16 -0.41
C SER A 83 9.13 -2.96 0.13
N GLN A 84 7.90 -2.50 -0.12
CA GLN A 84 6.68 -3.19 0.29
C GLN A 84 6.55 -4.57 -0.35
N LEU A 85 6.87 -4.68 -1.65
CA LEU A 85 6.89 -5.96 -2.35
C LEU A 85 7.90 -6.94 -1.72
N ALA A 86 9.10 -6.46 -1.37
CA ALA A 86 10.10 -7.29 -0.70
C ALA A 86 9.62 -7.78 0.67
N GLU A 87 8.92 -6.94 1.44
CA GLU A 87 8.30 -7.34 2.71
C GLU A 87 7.24 -8.41 2.50
N TYR A 88 6.32 -8.23 1.55
CA TYR A 88 5.28 -9.21 1.24
C TYR A 88 5.84 -10.54 0.75
N GLU A 89 6.89 -10.52 -0.06
CA GLU A 89 7.61 -11.73 -0.48
C GLU A 89 8.31 -12.42 0.70
N GLY A 90 8.79 -11.65 1.68
CA GLY A 90 9.30 -12.18 2.95
C GLY A 90 8.21 -12.88 3.77
N ILE A 91 7.05 -12.25 3.92
CA ILE A 91 5.88 -12.83 4.60
C ILE A 91 5.44 -14.10 3.89
N ARG A 92 5.37 -14.09 2.55
CA ARG A 92 4.98 -15.26 1.74
C ARG A 92 5.87 -16.47 2.06
N LYS A 93 7.19 -16.28 2.10
CA LYS A 93 8.14 -17.34 2.44
C LYS A 93 7.92 -17.89 3.86
N LEU A 94 7.62 -17.02 4.83
CA LEU A 94 7.33 -17.45 6.20
C LEU A 94 6.04 -18.27 6.27
N LEU A 95 5.00 -17.84 5.56
CA LEU A 95 3.71 -18.55 5.48
C LEU A 95 3.85 -19.91 4.78
N GLU A 96 4.64 -19.98 3.70
CA GLU A 96 4.91 -21.24 2.98
C GLU A 96 5.63 -22.29 3.85
N LEU A 97 6.31 -21.88 4.92
CA LEU A 97 6.96 -22.76 5.89
C LEU A 97 6.08 -23.09 7.11
N ALA A 98 4.93 -22.42 7.26
CA ALA A 98 4.06 -22.58 8.41
C ALA A 98 3.07 -23.73 8.22
N ASP A 99 2.87 -24.53 9.27
CA ASP A 99 1.87 -25.59 9.31
C ASP A 99 0.68 -25.16 10.19
N ASN A 100 -0.20 -24.34 9.62
CA ASN A 100 -1.45 -23.88 10.25
C ASN A 100 -2.59 -23.87 9.22
N PRO A 101 -3.78 -24.42 9.55
CA PRO A 101 -4.98 -24.36 8.71
C PRO A 101 -5.39 -22.98 8.17
N GLU A 102 -4.96 -21.88 8.79
CA GLU A 102 -5.27 -20.51 8.35
C GLU A 102 -4.40 -20.04 7.17
N VAL A 103 -3.20 -20.61 7.02
CA VAL A 103 -2.17 -20.20 6.03
C VAL A 103 -2.70 -20.12 4.59
N PRO A 104 -3.51 -21.07 4.08
CA PRO A 104 -4.03 -20.96 2.73
C PRO A 104 -4.83 -19.67 2.48
N TYR A 105 -5.63 -19.23 3.45
CA TYR A 105 -6.42 -18.00 3.33
C TYR A 105 -5.54 -16.77 3.45
N GLU A 106 -4.53 -16.78 4.32
CA GLU A 106 -3.56 -15.70 4.44
C GLU A 106 -2.77 -15.52 3.14
N LEU A 107 -2.29 -16.61 2.53
CA LEU A 107 -1.64 -16.59 1.22
C LEU A 107 -2.57 -16.07 0.12
N MET A 108 -3.86 -16.44 0.12
CA MET A 108 -4.84 -15.90 -0.83
C MET A 108 -4.96 -14.38 -0.75
N THR A 109 -4.96 -13.82 0.46
CA THR A 109 -5.03 -12.36 0.64
C THR A 109 -3.73 -11.68 0.25
N LEU A 110 -2.58 -12.26 0.64
CA LEU A 110 -1.25 -11.73 0.33
C LEU A 110 -0.99 -11.65 -1.18
N ARG A 111 -1.52 -12.60 -1.96
CA ARG A 111 -1.42 -12.60 -3.43
C ARG A 111 -1.93 -11.31 -4.06
N LEU A 112 -3.04 -10.74 -3.55
CA LEU A 112 -3.54 -9.47 -4.06
C LEU A 112 -2.59 -8.32 -3.71
N GLY A 113 -2.06 -8.29 -2.47
CA GLY A 113 -1.08 -7.29 -2.04
C GLY A 113 0.15 -7.29 -2.95
N ILE A 114 0.75 -8.45 -3.20
CA ILE A 114 1.89 -8.62 -4.11
C ILE A 114 1.57 -8.11 -5.52
N ALA A 115 0.41 -8.49 -6.06
CA ALA A 115 0.00 -8.07 -7.41
C ALA A 115 -0.18 -6.55 -7.51
N VAL A 116 -0.73 -5.91 -6.46
CA VAL A 116 -0.88 -4.45 -6.39
C VAL A 116 0.50 -3.77 -6.41
N GLU A 117 1.44 -4.21 -5.57
CA GLU A 117 2.78 -3.61 -5.53
C GLU A 117 3.51 -3.75 -6.88
N GLN A 118 3.45 -4.93 -7.49
CA GLN A 118 4.01 -5.17 -8.83
C GLN A 118 3.40 -4.24 -9.88
N THR A 119 2.08 -4.04 -9.84
CA THR A 119 1.37 -3.16 -10.76
C THR A 119 1.77 -1.70 -10.56
N CYS A 120 1.89 -1.24 -9.32
CA CYS A 120 2.33 0.12 -9.00
C CYS A 120 3.77 0.38 -9.48
N ILE A 121 4.68 -0.58 -9.29
CA ILE A 121 6.07 -0.47 -9.78
C ILE A 121 6.09 -0.38 -11.31
N ALA A 122 5.37 -1.28 -12.00
CA ALA A 122 5.31 -1.30 -13.45
C ALA A 122 4.76 0.02 -14.02
N TRP A 123 3.66 0.52 -13.44
CA TRP A 123 3.09 1.81 -13.81
C TRP A 123 4.08 2.97 -13.60
N ALA A 124 4.76 3.01 -12.45
CA ALA A 124 5.76 4.05 -12.16
C ALA A 124 6.91 4.00 -13.18
N ASP A 125 7.41 2.80 -13.51
CA ASP A 125 8.46 2.59 -14.51
C ASP A 125 8.07 3.09 -15.91
N GLU A 126 6.83 2.84 -16.33
CA GLU A 126 6.31 3.33 -17.62
C GLU A 126 6.22 4.85 -17.65
N VAL A 127 5.64 5.45 -16.62
CA VAL A 127 5.46 6.91 -16.55
C VAL A 127 6.81 7.62 -16.42
N LEU A 128 7.77 7.08 -15.66
CA LEU A 128 9.13 7.62 -15.57
C LEU A 128 9.83 7.68 -16.93
N LYS A 129 9.69 6.64 -17.77
CA LYS A 129 10.25 6.63 -19.13
C LYS A 129 9.66 7.75 -20.01
N ASP A 130 8.36 7.99 -19.89
CA ASP A 130 7.68 9.05 -20.63
C ASP A 130 8.06 10.44 -20.14
N LEU A 131 8.17 10.63 -18.82
CA LEU A 131 8.68 11.87 -18.23
C LEU A 131 10.12 12.15 -18.68
N ASP A 132 11.00 11.15 -18.66
CA ASP A 132 12.38 11.26 -19.15
C ASP A 132 12.44 11.71 -20.61
N ARG A 133 11.56 11.18 -21.47
CA ARG A 133 11.47 11.60 -22.87
C ARG A 133 11.04 13.06 -22.99
N LYS A 134 10.01 13.47 -22.25
CA LYS A 134 9.49 14.86 -22.26
C LYS A 134 10.54 15.86 -21.75
N ILE A 135 11.18 15.54 -20.64
CA ILE A 135 12.23 16.34 -20.01
C ILE A 135 13.41 16.54 -21.00
N ARG A 136 13.87 15.47 -21.68
CA ARG A 136 14.90 15.58 -22.72
C ARG A 136 14.48 16.51 -23.86
N SER A 137 13.28 16.31 -24.42
CA SER A 137 12.78 17.13 -25.53
C SER A 137 12.65 18.62 -25.17
N GLY A 138 12.24 18.94 -23.93
CA GLY A 138 12.16 20.32 -23.46
C GLY A 138 13.52 21.01 -23.33
N ARG A 139 14.58 20.27 -22.98
CA ARG A 139 15.95 20.80 -22.93
C ARG A 139 16.50 21.12 -24.30
N ASP A 140 16.23 20.27 -25.29
CA ASP A 140 16.72 20.47 -26.67
C ASP A 140 16.07 21.70 -27.32
N SER A 141 14.74 21.86 -27.19
CA SER A 141 14.03 23.05 -27.68
C SER A 141 14.44 24.36 -26.97
N GLY A 142 14.85 24.29 -25.70
CA GLY A 142 15.37 25.44 -24.95
C GLY A 142 16.79 25.85 -25.37
N ARG A 143 17.61 24.88 -25.80
CA ARG A 143 18.99 25.11 -26.25
C ARG A 143 19.04 25.76 -27.64
N GLU A 144 18.16 25.35 -28.56
CA GLU A 144 18.03 25.95 -29.89
C GLU A 144 17.57 27.43 -29.83
N ARG A 145 16.63 27.76 -28.94
CA ARG A 145 16.16 29.14 -28.74
C ARG A 145 17.22 30.09 -28.17
N ARG A 146 18.16 29.59 -27.35
CA ARG A 146 19.27 30.40 -26.81
C ARG A 146 20.40 30.60 -27.82
N GLY A 147 20.60 29.67 -28.76
CA GLY A 147 21.61 29.79 -29.83
C GLY A 147 21.25 30.78 -30.94
N GLY A 148 19.95 31.08 -31.14
CA GLY A 148 19.48 32.00 -32.18
C GLY A 148 19.58 33.50 -31.88
N SER A 149 19.92 33.89 -30.64
CA SER A 149 19.96 35.31 -30.23
C SER A 149 21.33 36.00 -30.39
N ALA A 150 22.34 35.31 -30.94
CA ALA A 150 23.71 35.83 -31.09
C ALA A 150 24.07 36.26 -32.52
N ARG A 151 23.09 36.63 -33.35
CA ARG A 151 23.32 37.28 -34.66
C ARG A 151 22.40 38.49 -34.81
N LYS A 152 22.87 39.66 -34.37
CA LYS A 152 22.60 40.96 -34.99
C LYS A 152 23.64 41.97 -34.49
#